data_AF-A0A6N7G3U3-F1
#
_entry.id   AF-A0A6N7G3U3-F1
#
_cell.length_a   1.000
_cell.length_b   1.000
_cell.length_c   1.000
_cell.angle_alpha   90.00
_cell.angle_beta   90.00
_cell.angle_gamma   90.00
#
_symmetry.space_group_name_H-M   'P 1'
#
loop_
_entity.id
_entity.type
_entity.pdbx_description
1 polymer ?
#
loop_
_entity_poly.entity_id
_entity_poly.type
_entity_poly.pdbx_seq_one_letter_code
_entity_poly.pdbx_strand_id
1 'polypeptide(L)' 'MAGVVALPEAVSVRYAREQYALGYVHGRAGDEVDRDEALAFARFFADRCETAGELVDVHAAHRDWVTR' A
#
# COMPACT_ATOMS: atom_id res chain seq x y z
N MET A 1 13.92 24.57 -30.68
CA MET A 1 13.51 23.16 -30.48
C MET A 1 13.60 22.86 -28.99
N ALA A 2 12.53 23.12 -28.25
CA ALA A 2 12.48 22.76 -26.82
C ALA A 2 12.23 21.25 -26.73
N GLY A 3 13.19 20.52 -26.16
CA GLY A 3 13.07 19.09 -25.95
C GLY A 3 11.89 18.79 -25.03
N VAL A 4 11.00 17.90 -25.45
CA VAL A 4 9.94 17.36 -24.60
C VAL A 4 10.64 16.54 -23.51
N VAL A 5 10.72 17.10 -22.30
CA VAL A 5 11.11 16.34 -21.12
C VAL A 5 9.95 15.41 -20.82
N ALA A 6 10.15 14.10 -20.97
CA ALA A 6 9.17 13.11 -20.55
C ALA A 6 8.94 13.28 -19.04
N LEU A 7 7.75 13.76 -18.66
CA LEU A 7 7.34 13.76 -17.27
C LEU A 7 7.26 12.30 -16.83
N PRO A 8 7.86 11.91 -15.68
CA PRO A 8 7.70 10.56 -15.16
C PRO A 8 6.22 10.26 -15.00
N GLU A 9 5.82 9.01 -15.30
CA GLU A 9 4.43 8.58 -15.15
C GLU A 9 3.96 8.91 -13.73
N ALA A 10 2.89 9.72 -13.62
CA ALA A 10 2.33 10.08 -12.34
C ALA A 10 1.72 8.82 -11.69
N VAL A 11 2.33 8.35 -10.61
CA VAL A 11 1.82 7.22 -9.84
C VAL A 11 0.72 7.71 -8.90
N SER A 12 -0.43 7.05 -8.92
CA SER A 12 -1.50 7.32 -7.96
C SER A 12 -0.98 7.13 -6.51
N VAL A 13 -1.22 8.12 -5.65
CA VAL A 13 -0.88 8.04 -4.21
C VAL A 13 -1.54 6.81 -3.57
N ARG A 14 -2.77 6.48 -3.98
CA ARG A 14 -3.46 5.27 -3.54
C ARG A 14 -2.70 4.02 -3.94
N TYR A 15 -2.34 3.90 -5.23
CA TYR A 15 -1.61 2.74 -5.72
C TYR A 15 -0.27 2.57 -5.00
N ALA A 16 0.47 3.66 -4.75
CA ALA A 16 1.71 3.61 -4.00
C ALA A 16 1.52 3.07 -2.57
N ARG A 17 0.44 3.46 -1.89
CA ARG A 17 0.09 2.96 -0.55
C ARG A 17 -0.28 1.48 -0.57
N GLU A 18 -1.05 1.04 -1.57
CA GLU A 18 -1.40 -0.37 -1.75
C GLU A 18 -0.14 -1.22 -2.01
N GLN A 19 0.77 -0.78 -2.87
CA GLN A 19 2.04 -1.48 -3.13
C GLN A 19 2.94 -1.56 -1.89
N TYR A 20 2.99 -0.48 -1.10
CA TYR A 20 3.73 -0.48 0.17
C TYR A 20 3.18 -1.52 1.15
N ALA A 21 1.85 -1.59 1.30
CA ALA A 21 1.21 -2.58 2.16
C ALA A 21 1.39 -4.03 1.67
N LEU A 22 1.32 -4.26 0.35
CA LEU A 22 1.63 -5.56 -0.25
C LEU A 22 3.06 -6.00 0.06
N GLY A 23 4.04 -5.10 -0.14
CA GLY A 23 5.43 -5.37 0.19
C GLY A 23 5.64 -5.74 1.66
N TYR A 24 4.93 -5.06 2.57
CA TYR A 24 4.94 -5.37 3.99
C TYR A 24 4.41 -6.79 4.28
N VAL A 25 3.27 -7.17 3.71
CA VAL A 25 2.68 -8.51 3.95
C VAL A 25 3.56 -9.61 3.38
N HIS A 26 4.04 -9.45 2.14
CA HIS A 26 4.97 -10.40 1.51
C HIS A 26 6.27 -10.55 2.30
N GLY A 27 6.84 -9.45 2.79
CA GLY A 27 8.04 -9.50 3.63
C GLY A 27 7.80 -10.18 4.98
N ARG A 28 6.57 -10.14 5.51
CA ARG A 28 6.23 -10.73 6.81
C ARG A 28 5.92 -12.22 6.75
N ALA A 29 5.16 -12.65 5.74
CA ALA A 29 4.63 -14.01 5.64
C ALA A 29 5.37 -14.89 4.62
N GLY A 30 6.27 -14.32 3.81
CA GLY A 30 7.06 -15.10 2.84
C GLY A 30 6.19 -15.70 1.73
N ASP A 31 6.50 -16.93 1.32
CA ASP A 31 5.84 -17.61 0.18
C ASP A 31 4.40 -18.06 0.46
N GLU A 32 3.93 -17.99 1.72
CA GLU A 32 2.61 -18.49 2.14
C GLU A 32 1.50 -17.42 2.13
N VAL A 33 1.77 -16.24 1.57
CA VAL A 33 0.78 -15.16 1.52
C VAL A 33 -0.39 -15.52 0.62
N ASP A 34 -1.58 -15.63 1.21
CA ASP A 34 -2.83 -15.58 0.47
C ASP A 34 -2.94 -14.23 -0.25
N ARG A 35 -2.99 -14.28 -1.57
CA ARG A 35 -3.01 -13.10 -2.44
C ARG A 35 -4.24 -12.22 -2.18
N ASP A 36 -5.39 -12.82 -1.97
CA ASP A 36 -6.64 -12.09 -1.79
C ASP A 36 -6.66 -11.42 -0.42
N GLU A 37 -6.12 -12.09 0.62
CA GLU A 37 -5.94 -11.49 1.94
C GLU A 37 -4.95 -10.30 1.89
N ALA A 38 -3.83 -10.45 1.18
CA ALA A 38 -2.86 -9.37 1.03
C ALA A 38 -3.45 -8.16 0.29
N LEU A 39 -4.23 -8.39 -0.77
CA LEU A 39 -4.93 -7.33 -1.49
C LEU A 39 -6.00 -6.66 -0.61
N ALA A 40 -6.71 -7.44 0.20
CA ALA A 40 -7.70 -6.90 1.13
C ALA A 40 -7.04 -6.00 2.19
N PHE A 41 -5.90 -6.43 2.76
CA PHE A 41 -5.11 -5.59 3.67
C PHE A 41 -4.59 -4.33 2.99
N ALA A 42 -4.08 -4.43 1.76
CA ALA A 42 -3.54 -3.29 1.03
C ALA A 42 -4.58 -2.19 0.80
N ARG A 43 -5.81 -2.59 0.45
CA ARG A 43 -6.95 -1.66 0.29
C ARG A 43 -7.32 -1.00 1.62
N PHE A 44 -7.43 -1.80 2.69
CA PHE A 44 -7.69 -1.28 4.03
C PHE A 44 -6.64 -0.25 4.48
N PHE A 45 -5.36 -0.55 4.24
CA PHE A 45 -4.27 0.36 4.58
C PHE A 45 -4.35 1.67 3.79
N ALA A 46 -4.61 1.58 2.48
CA ALA A 46 -4.77 2.75 1.63
C ALA A 46 -5.95 3.64 2.09
N ASP A 47 -7.11 3.05 2.37
CA ASP A 47 -8.30 3.75 2.86
C ASP A 47 -8.03 4.43 4.22
N ARG A 48 -7.27 3.77 5.10
CA ARG A 48 -6.87 4.35 6.39
C ARG A 48 -5.95 5.56 6.22
N CYS A 49 -4.99 5.49 5.30
CA CYS A 49 -4.12 6.63 4.97
C CYS A 49 -4.90 7.78 4.30
N GLU A 50 -5.89 7.46 3.46
CA GLU A 50 -6.79 8.46 2.87
C GLU A 50 -7.61 9.17 3.95
N THR A 51 -8.17 8.40 4.89
CA THR A 51 -8.93 8.94 6.02
C THR A 51 -8.08 9.81 6.94
N ALA A 52 -6.82 9.41 7.20
CA ALA A 52 -5.88 10.18 8.02
C ALA A 52 -5.31 11.41 7.31
N GLY A 53 -5.36 11.45 5.98
CA GLY A 53 -4.70 12.48 5.17
C GLY A 53 -3.17 12.32 5.08
N GLU A 54 -2.60 11.26 5.68
CA GLU A 54 -1.16 11.01 5.74
C GLU A 54 -0.83 9.51 5.70
N LEU A 55 0.46 9.17 5.57
CA LEU A 55 0.89 7.78 5.68
C LEU A 55 0.87 7.35 7.15
N VAL A 56 0.07 6.34 7.46
CA VAL A 56 0.00 5.77 8.81
C VAL A 56 1.00 4.62 8.97
N ASP A 57 1.29 4.23 10.21
CA ASP A 57 2.14 3.07 10.52
C ASP A 57 1.50 1.76 10.02
N VAL A 58 2.16 1.10 9.07
CA VAL A 58 1.69 -0.14 8.44
C VAL A 58 1.69 -1.34 9.40
N HIS A 59 2.62 -1.38 10.36
CA HIS A 59 2.66 -2.44 11.35
C HIS A 59 1.48 -2.31 12.32
N ALA A 60 1.20 -1.10 12.78
CA ALA A 60 0.03 -0.81 13.61
C ALA A 60 -1.28 -1.13 12.86
N ALA A 61 -1.39 -0.68 11.60
CA ALA A 61 -2.54 -0.99 10.75
C ALA A 61 -2.72 -2.51 10.53
N HIS A 62 -1.63 -3.24 10.32
CA HIS A 62 -1.67 -4.70 10.18
C HIS A 62 -2.10 -5.39 11.47
N ARG A 63 -1.63 -4.94 12.65
CA ARG A 63 -2.08 -5.48 13.93
C ARG A 63 -3.58 -5.30 14.09
N ASP A 64 -4.08 -4.08 13.86
CA ASP A 64 -5.52 -3.78 13.92
C ASP A 64 -6.31 -4.63 12.91
N TRP A 65 -5.72 -4.90 11.73
CA TRP A 65 -6.31 -5.74 10.68
C TRP A 65 -6.40 -7.22 11.05
N VAL A 66 -5.51 -7.75 11.87
CA VAL A 66 -5.56 -9.17 12.27
C VAL A 66 -6.49 -9.38 13.47
N THR A 67 -6.74 -8.33 14.27
CA THR A 67 -7.54 -8.40 15.51
C THR A 67 -9.03 -8.08 15.35
N ARG A 68 -9.50 -7.83 14.13
CA ARG A 68 -10.88 -7.44 13.82
C ARG A 68 -11.78 -8.64 13.54
#